data_AF-A0A182EM66-F1
#
_entry.id   AF-A0A182EM66-F1
#
_cell.length_a   1.000
_cell.length_b   1.000
_cell.length_c   1.000
_cell.angle_alpha   90.00
_cell.angle_beta   90.00
_cell.angle_gamma   90.00
#
_symmetry.space_group_name_H-M   'P 1'
#
loop_
_entity.id
_entity.type
_entity.pdbx_description
1 polymer ?
#
loop_
_entity_poly.entity_id
_entity_poly.type
_entity_poly.pdbx_seq_one_letter_code
_entity_poly.pdbx_strand_id
1 'polypeptide(L)'
;MSENNDIIKSLENILQEVENPVSTKKQKVDVILAVKALILEIISSTEAEKKSIYFKKLSENAHIPTYGSEWAAGADLYSAYDCVVPAKGKASVGTDLQVQIPRGYYGRIAPRSGLAAKKFIDVGAGVVDSDYRGHLSIVLFNFGTEDFQVKKGDRIAQLICEKISHCEFVEVESLEKSERDADGFGSTGV
;
A
#
# COMPACT_ATOMS: atom_id res chain seq x y z
N MET A 1 -3.14 0.96 -19.27
CA MET A 1 -2.34 1.40 -20.44
C MET A 1 -3.18 2.03 -21.54
N SER A 2 -4.49 1.77 -21.64
CA SER A 2 -5.37 2.38 -22.66
C SER A 2 -5.67 3.85 -22.43
N GLU A 3 -6.07 4.25 -21.21
CA GLU A 3 -6.48 5.63 -20.91
C GLU A 3 -5.39 6.69 -21.15
N ASN A 4 -4.14 6.40 -20.78
CA ASN A 4 -3.03 7.33 -21.00
C ASN A 4 -2.74 7.55 -22.50
N ASN A 5 -2.96 6.54 -23.35
CA ASN A 5 -2.77 6.67 -24.80
C ASN A 5 -3.85 7.53 -25.46
N ASP A 6 -5.08 7.51 -24.93
CA ASP A 6 -6.19 8.32 -25.43
C ASP A 6 -6.02 9.80 -25.05
N ILE A 7 -5.47 10.07 -23.87
CA ILE A 7 -5.10 11.43 -23.42
C ILE A 7 -3.95 11.98 -24.28
N ILE A 8 -2.92 11.18 -24.56
CA ILE A 8 -1.79 11.60 -25.40
C ILE A 8 -2.26 11.92 -26.83
N LYS A 9 -3.09 11.08 -27.44
CA LYS A 9 -3.66 11.38 -28.77
C LYS A 9 -4.51 12.66 -28.78
N SER A 10 -5.24 12.91 -27.70
CA SER A 10 -6.03 14.14 -27.57
C SER A 10 -5.15 15.39 -27.46
N LEU A 11 -4.02 15.30 -26.76
CA LEU A 11 -3.00 16.37 -26.70
C LEU A 11 -2.37 16.64 -28.06
N GLU A 12 -1.99 15.59 -28.79
CA GLU A 12 -1.37 15.70 -30.12
C GLU A 12 -2.31 16.38 -31.13
N ASN A 13 -3.60 16.02 -31.11
CA ASN A 13 -4.61 16.64 -31.98
C ASN A 13 -4.83 18.13 -31.67
N ILE A 14 -4.86 18.51 -30.38
CA ILE A 14 -5.04 19.90 -29.98
C ILE A 14 -3.82 20.75 -30.35
N LEU A 15 -2.59 20.22 -30.19
CA LEU A 15 -1.36 20.90 -30.58
C LEU A 15 -1.33 21.20 -32.09
N GLN A 16 -1.76 20.25 -32.93
CA GLN A 16 -1.86 20.48 -34.38
C GLN A 16 -2.84 21.60 -34.76
N GLU A 17 -3.92 21.79 -34.00
CA GLU A 17 -4.87 22.90 -34.24
C GLU A 17 -4.33 24.26 -33.79
N VAL A 18 -3.51 24.31 -32.73
CA VAL A 18 -2.85 25.53 -32.23
C VAL A 18 -1.82 26.05 -33.25
N GLU A 19 -1.05 25.14 -33.87
CA GLU A 19 0.03 25.47 -34.82
C GLU A 19 -0.48 25.90 -36.20
N ASN A 20 -1.80 25.81 -36.45
CA ASN A 20 -2.38 26.11 -37.76
C ASN A 20 -2.55 27.63 -37.99
N PRO A 21 -1.78 28.26 -38.91
CA PRO A 21 -1.70 29.73 -39.02
C PRO A 21 -2.96 30.40 -39.61
N VAL A 22 -3.92 29.62 -40.12
CA VAL A 22 -5.16 30.10 -40.76
C VAL A 22 -6.35 30.17 -39.78
N SER A 23 -6.16 29.77 -38.52
CA SER A 23 -7.23 29.62 -37.54
C SER A 23 -7.87 30.95 -37.11
N THR A 24 -9.21 31.02 -37.14
CA THR A 24 -10.00 32.20 -36.79
C THR A 24 -9.95 32.52 -35.29
N LYS A 25 -10.31 33.75 -34.90
CA LYS A 25 -10.33 34.18 -33.49
C LYS A 25 -11.25 33.30 -32.62
N LYS A 26 -12.34 32.77 -33.18
CA LYS A 26 -13.25 31.84 -32.50
C LYS A 26 -12.59 30.47 -32.27
N GLN A 27 -11.98 29.90 -33.31
CA GLN A 27 -11.27 28.62 -33.21
C GLN A 27 -10.12 28.67 -32.19
N LYS A 28 -9.37 29.78 -32.14
CA LYS A 28 -8.33 29.98 -31.11
C LYS A 28 -8.88 30.01 -29.68
N VAL A 29 -10.09 30.56 -29.47
CA VAL A 29 -10.76 30.55 -28.16
C VAL A 29 -11.25 29.15 -27.79
N ASP A 30 -11.81 28.42 -28.75
CA ASP A 30 -12.30 27.05 -28.54
C ASP A 30 -11.15 26.10 -28.18
N VAL A 31 -9.97 26.27 -28.81
CA VAL A 31 -8.74 25.54 -28.47
C VAL A 31 -8.26 25.83 -27.05
N ILE A 32 -8.29 27.10 -26.60
CA ILE A 32 -7.93 27.45 -25.21
C ILE A 32 -8.88 26.79 -24.20
N LEU A 33 -10.18 26.70 -24.51
CA LEU A 33 -11.16 26.01 -23.68
C LEU A 33 -10.90 24.50 -23.63
N ALA A 34 -10.56 23.88 -24.77
CA ALA A 34 -10.21 22.45 -24.85
C ALA A 34 -8.93 22.12 -24.06
N VAL A 35 -7.87 22.92 -24.20
CA VAL A 35 -6.63 22.78 -23.43
C VAL A 35 -6.91 22.93 -21.93
N LYS A 36 -7.74 23.91 -21.52
CA LYS A 36 -8.10 24.11 -20.12
C LYS A 36 -8.87 22.92 -19.54
N ALA A 37 -9.80 22.34 -20.29
CA ALA A 37 -10.55 21.15 -19.87
C ALA A 37 -9.61 19.94 -19.70
N LEU A 38 -8.69 19.74 -20.65
CA LEU A 38 -7.73 18.64 -20.62
C LEU A 38 -6.70 18.80 -19.49
N ILE A 39 -6.22 20.01 -19.22
CA ILE A 39 -5.36 20.29 -18.06
C ILE A 39 -6.08 19.96 -16.76
N LEU A 40 -7.37 20.28 -16.63
CA LEU A 40 -8.16 19.93 -15.45
C LEU A 40 -8.32 18.41 -15.29
N GLU A 41 -8.50 17.69 -16.39
CA GLU A 41 -8.58 16.23 -16.42
C GLU A 41 -7.25 15.58 -16.03
N ILE A 42 -6.12 16.10 -16.55
CA ILE A 42 -4.78 15.67 -16.18
C ILE A 42 -4.51 15.97 -14.70
N ILE A 43 -4.82 17.17 -14.21
CA ILE A 43 -4.67 17.53 -12.80
C ILE A 43 -5.48 16.58 -11.91
N SER A 44 -6.74 16.32 -12.26
CA SER A 44 -7.60 15.37 -11.56
C SER A 44 -7.06 13.93 -11.61
N SER A 45 -6.35 13.55 -12.67
CA SER A 45 -5.70 12.24 -12.79
C SER A 45 -4.37 12.15 -12.03
N THR A 46 -3.71 13.29 -11.78
CA THR A 46 -2.46 13.38 -11.02
C THR A 46 -2.67 13.51 -9.51
N GLU A 47 -3.84 13.94 -9.06
CA GLU A 47 -4.23 13.76 -7.67
C GLU A 47 -4.39 12.26 -7.42
N ALA A 48 -3.47 11.67 -6.66
CA ALA A 48 -3.50 10.26 -6.32
C ALA A 48 -4.86 9.92 -5.70
N GLU A 49 -5.68 9.19 -6.46
CA GLU A 49 -7.03 8.83 -6.05
C GLU A 49 -6.95 8.17 -4.66
N LYS A 50 -7.55 8.83 -3.67
CA LYS A 50 -7.47 8.40 -2.27
C LYS A 50 -8.14 7.03 -2.13
N LYS A 51 -7.33 5.98 -2.09
CA LYS A 51 -7.82 4.61 -1.92
C LYS A 51 -8.32 4.42 -0.49
N SER A 52 -9.47 3.76 -0.37
CA SER A 52 -10.08 3.45 0.92
C SER A 52 -9.86 1.98 1.27
N ILE A 53 -9.47 1.72 2.53
CA ILE A 53 -9.59 0.40 3.14
C ILE A 53 -10.91 0.40 3.92
N TYR A 54 -11.84 -0.48 3.56
CA TYR A 54 -13.06 -0.66 4.33
C TYR A 54 -12.80 -1.62 5.48
N PHE A 55 -13.46 -1.43 6.62
CA PHE A 55 -13.32 -2.32 7.76
C PHE A 55 -14.66 -2.54 8.46
N LYS A 56 -14.76 -3.65 9.19
CA LYS A 56 -15.88 -3.97 10.08
C LYS A 56 -15.32 -4.38 11.43
N LYS A 57 -15.88 -3.81 12.51
CA LYS A 57 -15.62 -4.28 13.87
C LYS A 57 -16.42 -5.56 14.13
N LEU A 58 -15.77 -6.56 14.68
CA LEU A 58 -16.35 -7.84 15.09
C LEU A 58 -16.81 -7.82 16.54
N SER A 59 -16.33 -6.87 17.34
CA SER A 59 -16.72 -6.67 18.74
C SER A 59 -16.53 -5.20 19.17
N GLU A 60 -16.95 -4.89 20.39
CA GLU A 60 -16.71 -3.60 21.05
C GLU A 60 -15.24 -3.39 21.46
N ASN A 61 -14.44 -4.46 21.50
CA ASN A 61 -13.01 -4.39 21.81
C ASN A 61 -12.17 -3.85 20.64
N ALA A 62 -12.71 -3.89 19.43
CA ALA A 62 -12.01 -3.45 18.22
C ALA A 62 -11.81 -1.93 18.22
N HIS A 63 -10.59 -1.51 17.89
CA HIS A 63 -10.25 -0.10 17.71
C HIS A 63 -10.12 0.23 16.23
N ILE A 64 -10.46 1.47 15.86
CA ILE A 64 -10.27 1.96 14.49
C ILE A 64 -8.76 2.15 14.27
N PRO A 65 -8.17 1.61 13.18
CA PRO A 65 -6.76 1.87 12.86
C PRO A 65 -6.49 3.37 12.70
N THR A 66 -5.34 3.85 13.17
CA THR A 66 -5.00 5.29 13.12
C THR A 66 -3.61 5.54 12.57
N TYR A 67 -3.45 6.60 11.78
CA TYR A 67 -2.12 7.05 11.36
C TYR A 67 -1.45 7.85 12.46
N GLY A 68 -0.17 7.57 12.72
CA GLY A 68 0.61 8.29 13.74
C GLY A 68 1.03 9.70 13.34
N SER A 69 1.02 10.00 12.04
CA SER A 69 1.33 11.32 11.45
C SER A 69 0.70 11.43 10.06
N GLU A 70 0.70 12.62 9.48
CA GLU A 70 0.14 12.91 8.14
C GLU A 70 0.72 12.00 7.04
N TRP A 71 2.02 11.73 7.11
CA TRP A 71 2.77 10.95 6.12
C TRP A 71 3.18 9.57 6.64
N ALA A 72 2.51 9.07 7.70
CA ALA A 72 2.77 7.74 8.21
C ALA A 72 2.43 6.69 7.14
N ALA A 73 3.37 5.78 6.86
CA ALA A 73 3.17 4.73 5.86
C ALA A 73 2.10 3.71 6.28
N GLY A 74 1.97 3.45 7.58
CA GLY A 74 1.04 2.46 8.12
C GLY A 74 0.11 3.04 9.18
N ALA A 75 -1.11 2.50 9.23
CA ALA A 75 -2.07 2.76 10.29
C ALA A 75 -1.82 1.79 11.45
N ASP A 76 -1.62 2.31 12.66
CA ASP A 76 -1.45 1.51 13.88
C ASP A 76 -2.65 0.57 14.08
N LEU A 77 -2.37 -0.71 14.33
CA LEU A 77 -3.34 -1.74 14.69
C LEU A 77 -3.26 -2.04 16.19
N TYR A 78 -4.42 -2.30 16.78
CA TYR A 78 -4.61 -2.40 18.22
C TYR A 78 -4.95 -3.83 18.63
N SER A 79 -4.47 -4.26 19.79
CA SER A 79 -4.95 -5.48 20.41
C SER A 79 -6.39 -5.31 20.89
N ALA A 80 -7.26 -6.28 20.58
CA ALA A 80 -8.59 -6.37 21.18
C ALA A 80 -8.57 -7.04 22.56
N TYR A 81 -7.47 -7.71 22.93
CA TYR A 81 -7.41 -8.55 24.12
C TYR A 81 -6.11 -8.38 24.91
N ASP A 82 -6.17 -8.68 26.20
CA ASP A 82 -4.96 -8.91 26.98
C ASP A 82 -4.33 -10.24 26.57
N CYS A 83 -3.02 -10.27 26.33
CA CYS A 83 -2.30 -11.51 26.10
C CYS A 83 -0.82 -11.39 26.46
N VAL A 84 -0.14 -12.54 26.51
CA VAL A 84 1.31 -12.61 26.71
C VAL A 84 1.96 -13.16 25.45
N VAL A 85 3.00 -12.50 24.96
CA VAL A 85 3.92 -13.06 23.97
C VAL A 85 5.14 -13.60 24.73
N PRO A 86 5.27 -14.93 24.89
CA PRO A 86 6.31 -15.50 25.73
C PRO A 86 7.72 -15.12 25.24
N ALA A 87 8.67 -14.98 26.16
CA ALA A 87 10.08 -14.82 25.83
C ALA A 87 10.54 -15.91 24.85
N LYS A 88 11.29 -15.53 23.81
CA LYS A 88 11.72 -16.44 22.73
C LYS A 88 10.56 -17.20 22.04
N GLY A 89 9.35 -16.65 22.12
CA GLY A 89 8.13 -17.29 21.65
C GLY A 89 7.36 -16.46 20.63
N LYS A 90 6.10 -16.86 20.40
CA LYS A 90 5.18 -16.18 19.51
C LYS A 90 3.75 -16.22 20.04
N ALA A 91 2.93 -15.25 19.65
CA ALA A 91 1.50 -15.29 19.87
C ALA A 91 0.74 -14.68 18.69
N SER A 92 -0.48 -15.15 18.46
CA SER A 92 -1.42 -14.53 17.53
C SER A 92 -2.36 -13.64 18.33
N VAL A 93 -2.27 -12.33 18.12
CA VAL A 93 -3.06 -11.33 18.84
C VAL A 93 -4.20 -10.84 17.96
N GLY A 94 -5.42 -10.94 18.45
CA GLY A 94 -6.59 -10.55 17.69
C GLY A 94 -6.87 -9.04 17.71
N THR A 95 -7.36 -8.50 16.58
CA THR A 95 -7.75 -7.09 16.47
C THR A 95 -9.27 -6.87 16.52
N ASP A 96 -10.06 -7.95 16.38
CA ASP A 96 -11.51 -7.91 16.15
C ASP A 96 -11.92 -7.05 14.95
N LEU A 97 -11.06 -6.97 13.92
CA LEU A 97 -11.36 -6.31 12.65
C LEU A 97 -11.50 -7.33 11.53
N GLN A 98 -12.40 -7.05 10.59
CA GLN A 98 -12.31 -7.53 9.21
C GLN A 98 -11.93 -6.33 8.35
N VAL A 99 -11.13 -6.56 7.31
CA VAL A 99 -10.73 -5.52 6.37
C VAL A 99 -11.04 -5.91 4.94
N GLN A 100 -11.24 -4.91 4.10
CA GLN A 100 -11.35 -5.03 2.66
C GLN A 100 -10.38 -4.04 2.04
N ILE A 101 -9.30 -4.58 1.49
CA ILE A 101 -8.20 -3.85 0.89
C ILE A 101 -8.51 -3.65 -0.60
N PRO A 102 -8.19 -2.48 -1.18
CA PRO A 102 -8.43 -2.24 -2.60
C PRO A 102 -7.67 -3.24 -3.48
N ARG A 103 -8.29 -3.69 -4.57
CA ARG A 103 -7.62 -4.54 -5.56
C ARG A 103 -6.38 -3.84 -6.14
N GLY A 104 -5.34 -4.61 -6.43
CA GLY A 104 -4.02 -4.09 -6.82
C GLY A 104 -3.15 -3.68 -5.63
N TYR A 105 -3.63 -3.94 -4.41
CA TYR A 105 -2.90 -3.74 -3.17
C TYR A 105 -3.07 -4.97 -2.29
N TYR A 106 -2.15 -5.15 -1.34
CA TYR A 106 -2.32 -6.02 -0.19
C TYR A 106 -2.03 -5.23 1.09
N GLY A 107 -2.45 -5.77 2.23
CA GLY A 107 -2.16 -5.19 3.53
C GLY A 107 -0.95 -5.87 4.12
N ARG A 108 0.14 -5.13 4.29
CA ARG A 108 1.27 -5.62 5.09
C ARG A 108 1.10 -5.22 6.55
N ILE A 109 0.98 -6.21 7.43
CA ILE A 109 1.14 -6.00 8.87
C ILE A 109 2.64 -5.92 9.15
N ALA A 110 3.10 -4.73 9.55
CA ALA A 110 4.50 -4.42 9.77
C ALA A 110 4.80 -4.16 11.25
N PRO A 111 6.05 -4.43 11.71
CA PRO A 111 6.46 -4.13 13.08
C PRO A 111 6.48 -2.62 13.34
N ARG A 112 6.25 -2.24 14.61
CA ARG A 112 6.44 -0.86 15.09
C ARG A 112 7.85 -0.73 15.64
N SER A 113 8.61 0.25 15.15
CA SER A 113 10.03 0.45 15.51
C SER A 113 10.27 0.55 17.02
N GLY A 114 9.36 1.19 17.76
CA GLY A 114 9.45 1.29 19.22
C GLY A 114 9.37 -0.06 19.95
N LEU A 115 8.55 -0.99 19.45
CA LEU A 115 8.46 -2.34 20.02
C LEU A 115 9.66 -3.20 19.63
N ALA A 116 10.11 -3.09 18.37
CA ALA A 116 11.31 -3.77 17.89
C ALA A 116 12.55 -3.35 18.69
N ALA A 117 12.81 -2.04 18.81
CA ALA A 117 14.02 -1.54 19.46
C ALA A 117 14.02 -1.72 20.99
N LYS A 118 12.87 -1.54 21.66
CA LYS A 118 12.81 -1.52 23.14
C LYS A 118 12.41 -2.84 23.77
N LYS A 119 11.69 -3.69 23.03
CA LYS A 119 11.11 -4.94 23.54
C LYS A 119 11.49 -6.15 22.70
N PHE A 120 12.26 -5.96 21.63
CA PHE A 120 12.72 -7.01 20.72
C PHE A 120 11.56 -7.84 20.14
N ILE A 121 10.50 -7.13 19.76
CA ILE A 121 9.29 -7.67 19.15
C ILE A 121 9.32 -7.47 17.64
N ASP A 122 8.95 -8.51 16.91
CA ASP A 122 8.78 -8.49 15.45
C ASP A 122 7.41 -9.03 15.04
N VAL A 123 7.05 -8.85 13.77
CA VAL A 123 5.79 -9.32 13.19
C VAL A 123 6.06 -10.42 12.17
N GLY A 124 5.39 -11.56 12.33
CA GLY A 124 5.40 -12.67 11.39
C GLY A 124 4.23 -12.66 10.41
N ALA A 125 4.33 -13.48 9.36
CA ALA A 125 3.36 -13.62 8.28
C ALA A 125 3.04 -12.28 7.60
N GLY A 126 2.04 -11.55 8.10
CA GLY A 126 1.80 -10.15 7.77
C GLY A 126 1.23 -9.86 6.38
N VAL A 127 0.99 -10.85 5.53
CA VAL A 127 0.32 -10.66 4.22
C VAL A 127 -1.19 -10.79 4.41
N VAL A 128 -1.93 -9.71 4.17
CA VAL A 128 -3.39 -9.67 4.19
C VAL A 128 -3.89 -9.46 2.77
N ASP A 129 -4.47 -10.50 2.19
CA ASP A 129 -4.95 -10.49 0.81
C ASP A 129 -6.16 -9.56 0.63
N SER A 130 -6.30 -9.00 -0.58
CA SER A 130 -7.41 -8.07 -0.89
C SER A 130 -8.80 -8.72 -0.87
N ASP A 131 -8.87 -10.03 -1.01
CA ASP A 131 -10.08 -10.85 -0.94
C ASP A 131 -10.29 -11.51 0.44
N TYR A 132 -9.36 -11.36 1.38
CA TYR A 132 -9.52 -11.84 2.74
C TYR A 132 -10.63 -11.07 3.47
N ARG A 133 -11.58 -11.78 4.07
CA ARG A 133 -12.65 -11.20 4.92
C ARG A 133 -12.71 -11.85 6.29
N GLY A 134 -11.71 -12.64 6.66
CA GLY A 134 -11.66 -13.26 7.98
C GLY A 134 -11.27 -12.26 9.07
N HIS A 135 -11.15 -12.78 10.28
CA HIS A 135 -10.67 -12.02 11.43
C HIS A 135 -9.19 -11.63 11.25
N LEU A 136 -8.88 -10.34 11.32
CA LEU A 136 -7.53 -9.81 11.19
C LEU A 136 -6.74 -10.05 12.50
N SER A 137 -5.72 -10.89 12.41
CA SER A 137 -4.86 -11.25 13.54
C SER A 137 -3.41 -10.88 13.25
N ILE A 138 -2.67 -10.55 14.31
CA ILE A 138 -1.28 -10.12 14.24
C ILE A 138 -0.43 -11.21 14.88
N VAL A 139 0.50 -11.78 14.12
CA VAL A 139 1.47 -12.74 14.65
C VAL A 139 2.68 -11.97 15.18
N LEU A 140 2.84 -11.94 16.49
CA LEU A 140 4.01 -11.33 17.13
C LEU A 140 5.05 -12.40 17.46
N PHE A 141 6.31 -12.10 17.13
CA PHE A 141 7.48 -12.81 17.63
C PHE A 141 8.14 -12.00 18.73
N ASN A 142 8.49 -12.65 19.82
CA ASN A 142 9.27 -12.05 20.89
C ASN A 142 10.66 -12.68 20.90
N PHE A 143 11.64 -11.96 20.37
CA PHE A 143 13.03 -12.39 20.41
C PHE A 143 13.73 -12.03 21.72
N GLY A 144 13.07 -11.30 22.61
CA GLY A 144 13.55 -10.94 23.95
C GLY A 144 13.67 -12.12 24.90
N THR A 145 14.25 -11.85 26.07
CA THR A 145 14.40 -12.82 27.17
C THR A 145 13.33 -12.66 28.25
N GLU A 146 12.45 -11.67 28.10
CA GLU A 146 11.33 -11.40 29.01
C GLU A 146 10.00 -11.52 28.26
N ASP A 147 8.96 -11.95 28.98
CA ASP A 147 7.61 -12.01 28.44
C ASP A 147 7.10 -10.61 28.10
N PHE A 148 6.52 -10.46 26.90
CA PHE A 148 5.93 -9.20 26.48
C PHE A 148 4.42 -9.21 26.77
N GLN A 149 4.02 -8.36 27.70
CA GLN A 149 2.63 -8.16 28.10
C GLN A 149 1.96 -7.22 27.10
N VAL A 150 0.94 -7.72 26.40
CA VAL A 150 0.06 -6.92 25.55
C VAL A 150 -1.24 -6.68 26.30
N LYS A 151 -1.66 -5.42 26.36
CA LYS A 151 -2.96 -5.03 26.91
C LYS A 151 -3.94 -4.71 25.80
N LYS A 152 -5.23 -4.93 26.07
CA LYS A 152 -6.30 -4.43 25.21
C LYS A 152 -6.10 -2.93 24.95
N GLY A 153 -6.15 -2.54 23.68
CA GLY A 153 -5.93 -1.16 23.25
C GLY A 153 -4.47 -0.79 23.01
N ASP A 154 -3.50 -1.69 23.23
CA ASP A 154 -2.11 -1.43 22.86
C ASP A 154 -1.95 -1.46 21.34
N ARG A 155 -1.18 -0.52 20.81
CA ARG A 155 -0.77 -0.47 19.41
C ARG A 155 0.40 -1.43 19.19
N ILE A 156 0.16 -2.56 18.55
CA ILE A 156 1.10 -3.69 18.50
C ILE A 156 1.72 -3.95 17.13
N ALA A 157 1.10 -3.45 16.06
CA ALA A 157 1.63 -3.48 14.70
C ALA A 157 1.08 -2.28 13.91
N GLN A 158 1.41 -2.18 12.63
CA GLN A 158 0.81 -1.21 11.71
C GLN A 158 0.44 -1.89 10.39
N LEU A 159 -0.67 -1.49 9.78
CA LEU A 159 -1.11 -1.96 8.47
C LEU A 159 -0.66 -0.97 7.40
N ILE A 160 0.14 -1.44 6.44
CA ILE A 160 0.60 -0.67 5.28
C ILE A 160 -0.15 -1.18 4.05
N CYS A 161 -0.74 -0.27 3.27
CA CYS A 161 -1.41 -0.61 2.02
C CYS A 161 -0.38 -0.62 0.88
N GLU A 162 0.15 -1.79 0.54
CA GLU A 162 1.23 -1.91 -0.44
C GLU A 162 0.70 -2.24 -1.82
N LYS A 163 1.11 -1.44 -2.81
CA LYS A 163 0.74 -1.65 -4.21
C LYS A 163 1.48 -2.86 -4.77
N ILE A 164 0.75 -3.73 -5.48
CA ILE A 164 1.29 -4.94 -6.10
C ILE A 164 0.86 -5.04 -7.56
N SER A 165 1.58 -5.88 -8.29
CA SER A 165 1.16 -6.38 -9.60
C SER A 165 0.78 -7.85 -9.49
N HIS A 166 -0.29 -8.25 -10.17
CA HIS A 166 -0.60 -9.67 -10.36
C HIS A 166 0.03 -10.10 -11.69
N CYS A 167 1.12 -10.85 -11.60
CA CYS A 167 1.85 -11.32 -12.78
C CYS A 167 1.33 -12.67 -13.26
N GLU A 168 1.40 -12.89 -14.57
CA GLU A 168 1.31 -14.22 -15.15
C GLU A 168 2.68 -14.89 -15.12
N PHE A 169 2.72 -16.17 -14.76
CA PHE A 169 3.95 -16.95 -14.78
C PHE A 169 4.05 -17.69 -16.12
N VAL A 170 5.07 -17.37 -16.91
CA VAL A 170 5.33 -17.98 -18.22
C VAL A 170 6.66 -18.73 -18.17
N GLU A 171 6.62 -20.03 -18.41
CA GLU A 171 7.82 -20.88 -18.48
C GLU A 171 8.56 -20.67 -19.81
N VAL A 172 9.89 -20.57 -19.77
CA VAL A 172 10.76 -20.35 -20.94
C VAL A 172 12.01 -21.23 -20.85
N GLU A 173 12.64 -21.53 -21.99
CA GLU A 173 13.86 -22.36 -22.04
C GLU A 173 15.09 -21.66 -21.43
N SER A 174 15.15 -20.32 -21.50
CA SER A 174 16.24 -19.52 -20.93
C SER A 174 15.80 -18.08 -20.65
N LEU A 175 16.38 -17.46 -19.61
CA LEU A 175 16.19 -16.05 -19.27
C LEU A 175 17.20 -15.15 -20.00
N GLU A 176 16.84 -13.88 -20.17
CA GLU A 176 17.79 -12.86 -20.64
C GLU A 176 18.92 -12.65 -19.62
N LYS A 177 20.15 -12.50 -20.11
CA LYS A 177 21.30 -12.20 -19.24
C LYS A 177 21.16 -10.78 -18.66
N SER A 178 21.47 -10.64 -17.38
CA SER A 178 21.59 -9.33 -16.72
C SER A 178 23.01 -9.11 -16.20
N GLU A 179 23.36 -7.88 -15.84
CA GLU A 179 24.66 -7.59 -15.23
C GLU A 179 24.89 -8.33 -13.90
N ARG A 180 23.82 -8.67 -13.18
CA ARG A 180 23.87 -9.39 -11.91
C ARG A 180 23.83 -10.92 -12.08
N ASP A 181 23.08 -11.41 -13.06
CA ASP A 181 22.93 -12.84 -13.37
C ASP A 181 22.76 -13.74 -12.12
N ALA A 182 23.69 -14.67 -11.86
CA ALA A 182 23.65 -15.60 -10.74
C ALA A 182 24.19 -15.04 -9.40
N ASP A 183 24.66 -13.79 -9.36
CA ASP A 183 25.31 -13.22 -8.19
C ASP A 183 24.32 -12.74 -7.10
N GLY A 184 24.38 -13.36 -5.92
CA GLY A 184 23.51 -13.06 -4.76
C GLY A 184 24.22 -13.17 -3.41
N PHE A 185 23.47 -13.00 -2.31
CA PHE A 185 23.96 -13.24 -0.93
C PHE A 185 25.24 -12.48 -0.53
N GLY A 186 25.27 -11.17 -0.76
CA GLY A 186 26.45 -10.34 -0.43
C GLY A 186 27.50 -10.27 -1.55
N SER A 187 27.12 -10.62 -2.79
CA SER A 187 27.99 -10.53 -3.98
C SER A 187 28.55 -9.12 -4.26
N THR A 188 27.92 -8.07 -3.73
CA THR A 188 28.40 -6.69 -3.83
C THR A 188 29.20 -6.21 -2.61
N GLY A 189 29.53 -7.12 -1.68
CA GLY A 189 30.27 -6.81 -0.44
C GLY A 189 29.39 -6.75 0.81
N VAL A 190 30.05 -6.45 1.95
CA VAL A 190 29.47 -6.20 3.29
C VAL A 190 29.39 -4.71 3.55
#